data_AF-A0A133V5B9-F1
#
_entry.id   AF-A0A133V5B9-F1
#
_cell.length_a   1.000
_cell.length_b   1.000
_cell.length_c   1.000
_cell.angle_alpha   90.00
_cell.angle_beta   90.00
_cell.angle_gamma   90.00
#
_symmetry.space_group_name_H-M   'P 1'
#
loop_
_entity.id
_entity.type
_entity.pdbx_description
1 polymer ?
#
loop_
_entity_poly.entity_id
_entity_poly.type
_entity_poly.pdbx_seq_one_letter_code
_entity_poly.pdbx_strand_id
1 'polypeptide(L)'
;HPISVYKDPKTEKYQCYSGQRRLAALEKLGHEKVPVIVREPMKPIEAKIRSASENLQRVDLNEKDKADVIRHLYDELGSRTRVARRLGRSLGFINRYLGFDAVVSEEGKKIVSEDKDITVDDAVKVYRVNPKSPEKKIKLLSGKARSEKNIIIETIQENPEASTITIQKEAEEEIERRRKEAEAVRAQREFTIYLPDRYVAGVQDASETLGKKEEDVVSGAVKEWLEEKGFV
;
A
#
# COMPACT_ATOMS: atom_id res chain seq x y z
N HIS A 1 -32.25 4.31 -3.54
CA HIS A 1 -32.31 2.87 -3.85
C HIS A 1 -33.57 2.22 -3.28
N PRO A 2 -34.39 1.55 -4.11
CA PRO A 2 -35.53 0.77 -3.64
C PRO A 2 -35.09 -0.38 -2.72
N ILE A 3 -35.91 -0.73 -1.73
CA ILE A 3 -35.66 -1.89 -0.86
C ILE A 3 -35.92 -3.14 -1.69
N SER A 4 -34.94 -4.02 -1.77
CA SER A 4 -35.07 -5.27 -2.53
C SER A 4 -34.94 -6.47 -1.59
N VAL A 5 -35.90 -7.39 -1.72
CA VAL A 5 -36.02 -8.58 -0.87
C VAL A 5 -36.10 -9.85 -1.71
N TYR A 6 -35.72 -10.98 -1.12
CA TYR A 6 -36.04 -12.31 -1.65
C TYR A 6 -36.85 -13.09 -0.60
N LYS A 7 -37.70 -14.02 -1.06
CA LYS A 7 -38.40 -14.95 -0.17
C LYS A 7 -37.44 -16.08 0.20
N ASP A 8 -37.16 -16.23 1.49
CA ASP A 8 -36.37 -17.35 2.02
C ASP A 8 -37.20 -18.64 1.94
N PRO A 9 -36.76 -19.65 1.17
CA PRO A 9 -37.53 -20.88 0.99
C PRO A 9 -37.60 -21.74 2.27
N LYS A 10 -36.74 -21.53 3.27
CA LYS A 10 -36.73 -22.31 4.52
C LYS A 10 -37.65 -21.72 5.58
N THR A 11 -37.67 -20.40 5.69
CA THR A 11 -38.41 -19.69 6.74
C THR A 11 -39.70 -19.05 6.24
N GLU A 12 -39.91 -19.04 4.92
CA GLU A 12 -40.97 -18.30 4.22
C GLU A 12 -40.99 -16.79 4.47
N LYS A 13 -39.96 -16.25 5.15
CA LYS A 13 -39.81 -14.82 5.44
C LYS A 13 -39.07 -14.11 4.32
N TYR A 14 -39.28 -12.81 4.21
CA TYR A 14 -38.52 -11.97 3.28
C TYR A 14 -37.22 -11.49 3.92
N GLN A 15 -36.10 -11.64 3.20
CA GLN A 15 -34.81 -11.09 3.62
C GLN A 15 -34.38 -9.95 2.70
N CYS A 16 -33.96 -8.84 3.30
CA CYS A 16 -33.47 -7.66 2.61
C CYS A 16 -32.01 -7.84 2.20
N TYR A 17 -31.75 -7.81 0.88
CA TYR A 17 -30.39 -7.92 0.34
C TYR A 17 -29.87 -6.58 -0.21
N SER A 18 -30.74 -5.58 -0.42
CA SER A 18 -30.33 -4.23 -0.80
C SER A 18 -31.31 -3.19 -0.21
N GLY A 19 -30.77 -2.07 0.25
CA GLY A 19 -31.55 -1.00 0.89
C GLY A 19 -31.67 -1.12 2.42
N GLN A 20 -30.79 -1.88 3.09
CA GLN A 20 -30.81 -2.08 4.55
C GLN A 20 -30.88 -0.77 5.36
N ARG A 21 -30.11 0.27 4.97
CA ARG A 21 -30.17 1.60 5.63
C ARG A 21 -31.55 2.27 5.49
N ARG A 22 -32.21 2.10 4.34
CA ARG A 22 -33.55 2.65 4.10
C ARG A 22 -34.60 1.88 4.90
N LEU A 23 -34.47 0.56 4.96
CA LEU A 23 -35.32 -0.29 5.79
C LEU A 23 -35.21 0.09 7.26
N ALA A 24 -33.99 0.22 7.79
CA ALA A 24 -33.75 0.63 9.17
C ALA A 24 -34.25 2.05 9.48
N ALA A 25 -34.21 2.98 8.52
CA ALA A 25 -34.78 4.32 8.68
C ALA A 25 -36.32 4.28 8.74
N LEU A 26 -36.95 3.50 7.87
CA LEU A 26 -38.42 3.35 7.85
C LEU A 26 -38.93 2.63 9.12
N GLU A 27 -38.17 1.66 9.63
CA GLU A 27 -38.43 1.00 10.91
C GLU A 27 -38.38 2.00 12.08
N LYS A 28 -37.36 2.86 12.15
CA LYS A 28 -37.27 3.94 13.14
C LYS A 28 -38.40 4.96 13.04
N LEU A 29 -38.96 5.15 11.86
CA LEU A 29 -40.10 6.03 11.61
C LEU A 29 -41.46 5.35 11.89
N GLY A 30 -41.47 4.09 12.32
CA GLY A 30 -42.68 3.36 12.71
C GLY A 30 -43.55 2.89 11.54
N HIS A 31 -43.00 2.78 10.33
CA HIS A 31 -43.76 2.27 9.20
C HIS A 31 -44.03 0.76 9.34
N GLU A 32 -45.31 0.37 9.46
CA GLU A 32 -45.72 -1.04 9.51
C GLU A 32 -45.57 -1.79 8.18
N LYS A 33 -45.70 -1.07 7.05
CA LYS A 33 -45.58 -1.63 5.70
C LYS A 33 -44.71 -0.73 4.83
N VAL A 34 -43.78 -1.34 4.11
CA VAL A 34 -42.85 -0.64 3.22
C VAL A 34 -42.89 -1.24 1.81
N PRO A 35 -42.87 -0.42 0.76
CA PRO A 35 -42.82 -0.91 -0.61
C PRO A 35 -41.46 -1.56 -0.87
N VAL A 36 -41.48 -2.80 -1.35
CA VAL A 36 -40.27 -3.58 -1.67
C VAL A 36 -40.36 -4.17 -3.06
N ILE A 37 -39.21 -4.35 -3.70
CA ILE A 37 -39.08 -5.12 -4.93
C ILE A 37 -38.77 -6.56 -4.52
N VAL A 38 -39.73 -7.46 -4.72
CA VAL A 38 -39.53 -8.90 -4.53
C VAL A 38 -38.84 -9.45 -5.78
N ARG A 39 -37.70 -10.12 -5.60
CA ARG A 39 -37.04 -10.86 -6.68
C ARG A 39 -37.12 -12.35 -6.43
N GLU A 40 -37.00 -13.12 -7.51
CA GLU A 40 -36.99 -14.59 -7.44
C GLU A 40 -35.99 -15.10 -6.40
N PRO A 41 -36.28 -16.25 -5.76
CA PRO A 41 -35.43 -16.84 -4.75
C PRO A 41 -34.05 -17.13 -5.35
N MET A 42 -33.12 -16.24 -5.05
CA MET A 42 -31.71 -16.44 -5.26
C MET A 42 -31.24 -17.50 -4.25
N LYS A 43 -30.34 -18.40 -4.64
CA LYS A 43 -29.74 -19.32 -3.66
C LYS A 43 -29.16 -18.47 -2.51
N PRO A 44 -29.33 -18.84 -1.23
CA PRO A 44 -28.85 -18.02 -0.11
C PRO A 44 -27.40 -17.56 -0.27
N ILE A 45 -26.55 -18.43 -0.83
CA ILE A 45 -25.16 -18.12 -1.15
C ILE A 45 -25.00 -17.02 -2.22
N GLU A 46 -25.82 -17.02 -3.27
CA GLU A 46 -25.80 -15.99 -4.30
C GLU A 46 -26.30 -14.63 -3.77
N ALA A 47 -27.26 -14.64 -2.85
CA ALA A 47 -27.76 -13.42 -2.20
C ALA A 47 -26.68 -12.80 -1.29
N LYS A 48 -26.00 -13.62 -0.48
CA LYS A 48 -24.84 -13.21 0.33
C LYS A 48 -23.72 -12.65 -0.53
N ILE A 49 -23.38 -13.36 -1.61
CA ILE A 49 -22.35 -12.91 -2.55
C ILE A 49 -22.69 -11.55 -3.17
N ARG A 50 -23.95 -11.35 -3.56
CA ARG A 50 -24.42 -10.08 -4.12
C ARG A 50 -24.29 -8.95 -3.10
N SER A 51 -24.74 -9.17 -1.87
CA SER A 51 -24.62 -8.20 -0.77
C SER A 51 -23.16 -7.85 -0.46
N ALA A 52 -22.29 -8.86 -0.35
CA ALA A 52 -20.85 -8.67 -0.14
C ALA A 52 -20.20 -7.89 -1.29
N SER A 53 -20.57 -8.17 -2.54
CA SER A 53 -20.06 -7.46 -3.71
C SER A 53 -20.51 -5.99 -3.73
N GLU A 54 -21.77 -5.71 -3.38
CA GLU A 54 -22.30 -4.35 -3.25
C GLU A 54 -21.59 -3.57 -2.14
N ASN A 55 -21.35 -4.22 -0.99
CA ASN A 55 -20.60 -3.61 0.11
C ASN A 55 -19.16 -3.28 -0.27
N LEU A 56 -18.47 -4.17 -0.98
CA LEU A 56 -17.10 -3.96 -1.43
C LEU A 56 -16.97 -2.86 -2.51
N GLN A 57 -18.04 -2.56 -3.24
CA GLN A 57 -18.08 -1.47 -4.22
C GLN A 57 -18.31 -0.09 -3.60
N ARG A 58 -18.51 0.00 -2.27
CA ARG A 58 -18.68 1.28 -1.59
C ARG A 58 -17.35 2.02 -1.54
N VAL A 59 -17.37 3.28 -1.97
CA VAL A 59 -16.19 4.16 -2.04
C VAL A 59 -15.54 4.35 -0.66
N ASP A 60 -16.34 4.35 0.40
CA ASP A 60 -15.89 4.66 1.77
C ASP A 60 -15.62 3.43 2.65
N LEU A 61 -15.48 2.24 2.07
CA LEU A 61 -15.22 1.03 2.87
C LEU A 61 -13.78 1.06 3.42
N ASN A 62 -13.61 0.97 4.73
CA ASN A 62 -12.29 0.92 5.37
C ASN A 62 -11.60 -0.44 5.12
N GLU A 63 -10.31 -0.53 5.43
CA GLU A 63 -9.50 -1.72 5.16
C GLU A 63 -9.92 -2.95 5.97
N LYS A 64 -10.39 -2.74 7.21
CA LYS A 64 -10.94 -3.81 8.06
C LYS A 64 -12.21 -4.40 7.45
N ASP A 65 -13.17 -3.56 7.10
CA ASP A 65 -14.45 -3.96 6.52
C ASP A 65 -14.26 -4.73 5.20
N LYS A 66 -13.27 -4.32 4.37
CA LYS A 66 -12.88 -5.07 3.16
C LYS A 66 -12.41 -6.48 3.53
N ALA A 67 -11.60 -6.61 4.57
CA ALA A 67 -11.10 -7.89 5.05
C ALA A 67 -12.24 -8.79 5.53
N ASP A 68 -13.17 -8.25 6.32
CA ASP A 68 -14.34 -8.98 6.84
C ASP A 68 -15.25 -9.49 5.71
N VAL A 69 -15.51 -8.65 4.70
CA VAL A 69 -16.30 -9.04 3.52
C VAL A 69 -15.62 -10.17 2.74
N ILE A 70 -14.30 -10.07 2.52
CA ILE A 70 -13.53 -11.08 1.79
C ILE A 70 -13.44 -12.39 2.59
N ARG A 71 -13.26 -12.30 3.90
CA ARG A 71 -13.25 -13.43 4.84
C ARG A 71 -14.57 -14.17 4.78
N HIS A 72 -15.69 -13.45 4.94
CA HIS A 72 -17.03 -14.04 4.85
C HIS A 72 -17.27 -14.74 3.51
N LEU A 73 -16.88 -14.13 2.39
CA LEU A 73 -16.98 -14.76 1.08
C LEU A 73 -16.10 -16.01 0.95
N TYR A 74 -14.92 -16.01 1.55
CA TYR A 74 -14.03 -17.17 1.55
C TYR A 74 -14.59 -18.31 2.41
N ASP A 75 -15.25 -18.03 3.53
CA ASP A 75 -15.95 -19.05 4.34
C ASP A 75 -17.09 -19.71 3.57
N GLU A 76 -17.88 -18.92 2.84
CA GLU A 76 -19.00 -19.46 2.05
C GLU A 76 -18.53 -20.21 0.80
N LEU A 77 -17.50 -19.70 0.12
CA LEU A 77 -17.04 -20.25 -1.15
C LEU A 77 -15.95 -21.31 -1.00
N GLY A 78 -15.22 -21.37 0.12
CA GLY A 78 -14.15 -22.33 0.39
C GLY A 78 -12.93 -22.26 -0.54
N SER A 79 -12.85 -21.28 -1.45
CA SER A 79 -11.72 -21.14 -2.39
C SER A 79 -11.43 -19.69 -2.72
N ARG A 80 -10.18 -19.28 -2.53
CA ARG A 80 -9.70 -17.93 -2.84
C ARG A 80 -9.88 -17.58 -4.32
N THR A 81 -9.67 -18.55 -5.22
CA THR A 81 -9.89 -18.38 -6.67
C THR A 81 -11.36 -18.13 -7.00
N ARG A 82 -12.28 -18.84 -6.32
CA ARG A 82 -13.73 -18.60 -6.51
C ARG A 82 -14.12 -17.19 -6.02
N VAL A 83 -13.60 -16.76 -4.88
CA VAL A 83 -13.82 -15.40 -4.34
C VAL A 83 -13.30 -14.34 -5.33
N ALA A 84 -12.06 -14.47 -5.79
CA ALA A 84 -11.43 -13.57 -6.76
C ALA A 84 -12.28 -13.42 -8.04
N ARG A 85 -12.67 -14.54 -8.64
CA ARG A 85 -13.52 -14.58 -9.84
C ARG A 85 -14.88 -13.90 -9.59
N ARG A 86 -15.47 -14.13 -8.43
CA ARG A 86 -16.82 -13.60 -8.13
C ARG A 86 -16.82 -12.11 -7.85
N LEU A 87 -15.75 -11.59 -7.25
CA LEU A 87 -15.53 -10.17 -6.99
C LEU A 87 -14.92 -9.40 -8.17
N GLY A 88 -14.44 -10.09 -9.21
CA GLY A 88 -13.71 -9.46 -10.32
C GLY A 88 -12.39 -8.83 -9.87
N ARG A 89 -11.71 -9.44 -8.90
CA ARG A 89 -10.43 -8.97 -8.33
C ARG A 89 -9.33 -10.00 -8.54
N SER A 90 -8.08 -9.57 -8.45
CA SER A 90 -6.93 -10.47 -8.56
C SER A 90 -6.85 -11.41 -7.36
N LEU A 91 -6.27 -12.60 -7.57
CA LEU A 91 -6.00 -13.54 -6.47
C LEU A 91 -5.07 -12.91 -5.42
N GLY A 92 -4.12 -12.07 -5.85
CA GLY A 92 -3.23 -11.32 -4.97
C GLY A 92 -3.99 -10.38 -4.03
N PHE A 93 -5.00 -9.67 -4.53
CA PHE A 93 -5.88 -8.83 -3.71
C PHE A 93 -6.60 -9.66 -2.64
N ILE A 94 -7.16 -10.81 -3.00
CA ILE A 94 -7.83 -11.70 -2.03
C ILE A 94 -6.84 -12.24 -0.99
N ASN A 95 -5.66 -12.69 -1.41
CA ASN A 95 -4.63 -13.19 -0.50
C ASN A 95 -4.15 -12.11 0.48
N ARG A 96 -4.01 -10.87 0.01
CA ARG A 96 -3.62 -9.73 0.84
C ARG A 96 -4.58 -9.51 2.01
N TYR A 97 -5.88 -9.39 1.74
CA TYR A 97 -6.86 -9.14 2.80
C TYR A 97 -7.13 -10.36 3.68
N LEU A 98 -7.08 -11.59 3.16
CA LEU A 98 -7.16 -12.77 4.00
C LEU A 98 -5.93 -12.91 4.91
N GLY A 99 -4.75 -12.54 4.43
CA GLY A 99 -3.53 -12.51 5.24
C GLY A 99 -3.61 -11.43 6.32
N PHE A 100 -4.14 -10.26 5.99
CA PHE A 100 -4.42 -9.20 6.95
C PHE A 100 -5.36 -9.65 8.05
N ASP A 101 -6.52 -10.21 7.68
CA ASP A 101 -7.51 -10.68 8.64
C ASP A 101 -6.98 -11.75 9.59
N ALA A 102 -6.16 -12.68 9.08
CA ALA A 102 -5.64 -13.80 9.84
C ALA A 102 -4.44 -13.46 10.74
N VAL A 103 -3.64 -12.45 10.39
CA VAL A 103 -2.36 -12.15 11.05
C VAL A 103 -2.44 -10.94 11.98
N VAL A 104 -3.25 -9.94 11.62
CA VAL A 104 -3.30 -8.65 12.33
C VAL A 104 -4.37 -8.71 13.41
N SER A 105 -4.04 -8.28 14.63
CA SER A 105 -5.00 -8.21 15.75
C SER A 105 -6.07 -7.14 15.50
N GLU A 106 -7.19 -7.19 16.23
CA GLU A 106 -8.25 -6.18 16.09
C GLU A 106 -7.76 -4.76 16.38
N GLU A 107 -6.78 -4.60 17.29
CA GLU A 107 -6.13 -3.31 17.55
C GLU A 107 -5.32 -2.85 16.34
N GLY A 108 -4.53 -3.74 15.73
CA GLY A 108 -3.81 -3.45 14.49
C GLY A 108 -4.73 -3.08 13.33
N LYS A 109 -5.86 -3.78 13.16
CA LYS A 109 -6.86 -3.47 12.13
C LYS A 109 -7.47 -2.09 12.34
N LYS A 110 -7.67 -1.68 13.60
CA LYS A 110 -8.14 -0.34 13.96
C LYS A 110 -7.10 0.73 13.60
N ILE A 111 -5.83 0.50 13.94
CA ILE A 111 -4.72 1.41 13.58
C ILE A 111 -4.69 1.66 12.06
N VAL A 112 -4.74 0.60 11.24
CA VAL A 112 -4.75 0.70 9.77
C VAL A 112 -5.99 1.42 9.23
N SER A 113 -7.12 1.33 9.94
CA SER A 113 -8.36 1.98 9.52
C SER A 113 -8.39 3.48 9.87
N GLU A 114 -7.71 3.87 10.96
CA GLU A 114 -7.61 5.26 11.43
C GLU A 114 -6.47 6.02 10.72
N ASP A 115 -5.36 5.34 10.44
CA ASP A 115 -4.18 5.92 9.81
C ASP A 115 -4.03 5.43 8.36
N LYS A 116 -4.33 6.32 7.42
CA LYS A 116 -4.26 6.04 5.97
C LYS A 116 -2.84 5.87 5.45
N ASP A 117 -1.82 6.30 6.18
CA ASP A 117 -0.44 6.11 5.77
C ASP A 117 0.00 4.65 5.97
N ILE A 118 -0.64 3.93 6.90
CA ILE A 118 -0.29 2.55 7.21
C ILE A 118 -1.10 1.63 6.31
N THR A 119 -0.43 0.88 5.44
CA THR A 119 -1.13 -0.05 4.56
C THR A 119 -1.37 -1.40 5.23
N VAL A 120 -2.35 -2.14 4.70
CA VAL A 120 -2.57 -3.55 5.04
C VAL A 120 -1.28 -4.39 4.96
N ASP A 121 -0.46 -4.17 3.93
CA ASP A 121 0.78 -4.94 3.74
C ASP A 121 1.83 -4.59 4.81
N ASP A 122 1.90 -3.31 5.20
CA ASP A 122 2.80 -2.84 6.27
C ASP A 122 2.45 -3.51 7.61
N ALA A 123 1.16 -3.52 7.96
CA ALA A 123 0.70 -4.18 9.18
C ALA A 123 1.03 -5.68 9.15
N VAL A 124 0.71 -6.39 8.07
CA VAL A 124 1.03 -7.83 7.95
C VAL A 124 2.52 -8.09 8.11
N LYS A 125 3.39 -7.25 7.52
CA LYS A 125 4.84 -7.40 7.67
C LYS A 125 5.27 -7.24 9.12
N VAL A 126 4.84 -6.17 9.81
CA VAL A 126 5.23 -5.92 11.21
C VAL A 126 4.73 -7.01 12.15
N TYR A 127 3.48 -7.47 12.01
CA TYR A 127 2.95 -8.58 12.82
C TYR A 127 3.73 -9.89 12.63
N ARG A 128 4.28 -10.13 11.44
CA ARG A 128 5.10 -11.32 11.17
C ARG A 128 6.49 -11.23 11.79
N VAL A 129 7.13 -10.06 11.70
CA VAL A 129 8.50 -9.89 12.22
C VAL A 129 8.53 -9.61 13.72
N ASN A 130 7.44 -9.12 14.30
CA ASN A 130 7.34 -8.83 15.73
C ASN A 130 5.98 -9.26 16.31
N PRO A 131 5.73 -10.58 16.50
CA PRO A 131 4.45 -11.09 16.97
C PRO A 131 4.12 -10.73 18.43
N LYS A 132 5.12 -10.35 19.26
CA LYS A 132 4.92 -10.07 20.70
C LYS A 132 4.37 -8.67 21.00
N SER A 133 4.76 -7.66 20.21
CA SER A 133 4.39 -6.26 20.45
C SER A 133 4.25 -5.45 19.15
N PRO A 134 3.45 -5.91 18.18
CA PRO A 134 3.37 -5.29 16.86
C PRO A 134 2.69 -3.91 16.86
N GLU A 135 1.71 -3.68 17.74
CA GLU A 135 0.84 -2.49 17.71
C GLU A 135 1.63 -1.18 17.88
N LYS A 136 2.60 -1.17 18.80
CA LYS A 136 3.47 -0.01 19.04
C LYS A 136 4.42 0.24 17.87
N LYS A 137 4.90 -0.82 17.24
CA LYS A 137 5.88 -0.73 16.15
C LYS A 137 5.25 -0.32 14.83
N ILE A 138 4.01 -0.73 14.56
CA ILE A 138 3.27 -0.33 13.36
C ILE A 138 3.09 1.19 13.29
N LYS A 139 2.85 1.84 14.43
CA LYS A 139 2.69 3.29 14.51
C LYS A 139 3.94 4.06 14.07
N LEU A 140 5.14 3.45 14.11
CA LEU A 140 6.37 4.08 13.62
C LEU A 140 6.35 4.32 12.10
N LEU A 141 5.48 3.63 11.37
CA LEU A 141 5.35 3.76 9.92
C LEU A 141 4.46 4.93 9.51
N SER A 142 3.72 5.54 10.44
CA SER A 142 2.84 6.69 10.19
C SER A 142 3.62 7.89 9.64
N GLY A 143 3.12 8.54 8.59
CA GLY A 143 3.78 9.69 7.96
C GLY A 143 5.11 9.42 7.25
N LYS A 144 5.55 8.15 7.15
CA LYS A 144 6.83 7.78 6.53
C LYS A 144 6.69 7.44 5.05
N ALA A 145 7.73 7.74 4.28
CA ALA A 145 7.80 7.34 2.87
C ALA A 145 7.94 5.81 2.73
N ARG A 146 7.59 5.26 1.55
CA ARG A 146 7.65 3.80 1.32
C ARG A 146 9.04 3.20 1.55
N SER A 147 10.10 3.92 1.15
CA SER A 147 11.49 3.51 1.36
C SER A 147 11.85 3.47 2.85
N GLU A 148 11.45 4.49 3.60
CA GLU A 148 11.68 4.59 5.04
C GLU A 148 10.92 3.51 5.81
N LYS A 149 9.67 3.23 5.42
CA LYS A 149 8.86 2.14 6.01
C LYS A 149 9.56 0.79 5.89
N ASN A 150 10.16 0.50 4.73
CA ASN A 150 10.90 -0.74 4.54
C ASN A 150 12.11 -0.81 5.47
N ILE A 151 12.86 0.28 5.62
CA ILE A 151 14.01 0.35 6.54
C ILE A 151 13.55 0.12 7.98
N ILE A 152 12.48 0.79 8.42
CA ILE A 152 11.94 0.58 9.76
C ILE A 152 11.53 -0.88 9.97
N ILE A 153 10.86 -1.51 8.99
CA ILE A 153 10.49 -2.94 9.08
C ILE A 153 11.73 -3.85 9.14
N GLU A 154 12.79 -3.55 8.38
CA GLU A 154 14.08 -4.24 8.44
C GLU A 154 14.69 -4.13 9.84
N THR A 155 14.77 -2.92 10.41
CA THR A 155 15.26 -2.69 11.78
C THR A 155 14.43 -3.42 12.83
N ILE A 156 13.09 -3.47 12.67
CA ILE A 156 12.21 -4.24 13.55
C ILE A 156 12.52 -5.75 13.48
N GLN A 157 12.81 -6.26 12.28
CA GLN A 157 13.13 -7.67 12.07
C GLN A 157 14.48 -8.06 12.67
N GLU A 158 15.47 -7.18 12.59
CA GLU A 158 16.79 -7.39 13.19
C GLU A 158 16.73 -7.33 14.72
N ASN A 159 15.98 -6.35 15.26
CA ASN A 159 15.87 -6.09 16.69
C ASN A 159 14.41 -6.14 17.19
N PRO A 160 13.77 -7.32 17.25
CA PRO A 160 12.34 -7.46 17.58
C PRO A 160 12.01 -7.11 19.04
N GLU A 161 12.96 -7.21 19.97
CA GLU A 161 12.74 -6.86 21.38
C GLU A 161 13.14 -5.42 21.72
N ALA A 162 13.74 -4.68 20.78
CA ALA A 162 14.16 -3.31 21.01
C ALA A 162 12.97 -2.36 21.24
N SER A 163 13.22 -1.31 22.02
CA SER A 163 12.24 -0.27 22.30
C SER A 163 11.91 0.51 21.03
N THR A 164 10.72 1.13 20.97
CA THR A 164 10.31 1.95 19.82
C THR A 164 11.25 3.12 19.57
N ILE A 165 11.81 3.71 20.64
CA ILE A 165 12.78 4.81 20.56
C ILE A 165 14.09 4.33 19.92
N THR A 166 14.57 3.16 20.32
CA THR A 166 15.79 2.55 19.76
C THR A 166 15.62 2.27 18.28
N ILE A 167 14.51 1.63 17.90
CA ILE A 167 14.19 1.30 16.51
C ILE A 167 14.08 2.56 15.66
N GLN A 168 13.42 3.60 16.18
CA GLN A 168 13.29 4.87 15.47
C GLN A 168 14.67 5.48 15.21
N LYS A 169 15.53 5.52 16.23
CA LYS A 169 16.89 6.07 16.10
C LYS A 169 17.73 5.29 15.09
N GLU A 170 17.76 3.96 15.20
CA GLU A 170 18.51 3.10 14.28
C GLU A 170 18.02 3.24 12.83
N ALA A 171 16.71 3.30 12.63
CA ALA A 171 16.12 3.50 11.31
C ALA A 171 16.44 4.89 10.73
N GLU A 172 16.42 5.95 11.55
CA GLU A 172 16.76 7.31 11.13
C GLU A 172 18.24 7.43 10.74
N GLU A 173 19.15 6.81 11.49
CA GLU A 173 20.57 6.73 11.16
C GLU A 173 20.80 5.99 9.84
N GLU A 174 20.08 4.89 9.62
CA GLU A 174 20.17 4.11 8.38
C GLU A 174 19.60 4.85 7.16
N ILE A 175 18.48 5.55 7.34
CA ILE A 175 17.89 6.41 6.30
C ILE A 175 18.88 7.48 5.87
N GLU A 176 19.50 8.16 6.84
CA GLU A 176 20.48 9.23 6.57
C GLU A 176 21.74 8.67 5.88
N ARG A 177 22.20 7.49 6.31
CA ARG A 177 23.32 6.79 5.65
C ARG A 177 23.03 6.50 4.18
N ARG A 178 21.90 5.83 3.90
CA ARG A 178 21.49 5.49 2.52
C ARG A 178 21.24 6.74 1.68
N ARG A 179 20.77 7.83 2.28
CA ARG A 179 20.59 9.12 1.61
C ARG A 179 21.94 9.70 1.18
N LYS A 180 22.93 9.76 2.08
CA LYS A 180 24.28 10.24 1.75
C LYS A 180 24.96 9.40 0.67
N GLU A 181 24.83 8.07 0.75
CA GLU A 181 25.34 7.16 -0.28
C GLU A 181 24.68 7.43 -1.63
N ALA A 182 23.35 7.60 -1.67
CA ALA A 182 22.63 7.93 -2.90
C ALA A 182 22.99 9.31 -3.47
N GLU A 183 23.21 10.31 -2.61
CA GLU A 183 23.69 11.64 -3.01
C GLU A 183 25.11 11.57 -3.57
N ALA A 184 26.01 10.80 -2.95
CA ALA A 184 27.36 10.57 -3.47
C ALA A 184 27.36 9.89 -4.84
N VAL A 185 26.53 8.85 -5.03
CA VAL A 185 26.37 8.18 -6.34
C VAL A 185 25.77 9.13 -7.38
N ARG A 186 24.78 9.95 -7.00
CA ARG A 186 24.21 10.97 -7.90
C ARG A 186 25.21 12.06 -8.28
N ALA A 187 26.13 12.41 -7.38
CA ALA A 187 27.23 13.32 -7.66
C ALA A 187 28.26 12.70 -8.62
N GLN A 188 28.40 11.38 -8.64
CA GLN A 188 29.33 10.62 -9.50
C GLN A 188 28.70 10.21 -10.85
N ARG A 189 27.89 11.07 -11.48
CA ARG A 189 27.40 10.78 -12.85
C ARG A 189 28.54 10.85 -13.86
N GLU A 190 28.83 9.73 -14.53
CA GLU A 190 29.71 9.68 -15.68
C GLU A 190 28.98 10.16 -16.94
N PHE A 191 29.62 11.07 -17.69
CA PHE A 191 29.17 11.52 -18.99
C PHE A 191 30.17 11.05 -20.05
N THR A 192 29.69 10.31 -21.05
CA THR A 192 30.49 9.99 -22.24
C THR A 192 30.28 11.08 -23.28
N ILE A 193 31.36 11.79 -23.65
CA ILE A 193 31.33 12.87 -24.63
C ILE A 193 32.11 12.40 -25.86
N TYR A 194 31.49 12.50 -27.04
CA TYR A 194 32.15 12.22 -28.32
C TYR A 194 32.65 13.54 -28.93
N LEU A 195 33.96 13.67 -29.08
CA LEU A 195 34.60 14.86 -29.64
C LEU A 195 35.15 14.57 -31.04
N PRO A 196 35.02 15.48 -32.01
CA PRO A 196 35.73 15.38 -33.29
C PRO A 196 37.25 15.39 -33.10
N ASP A 197 38.01 14.69 -33.97
CA ASP A 197 39.45 14.45 -33.84
C ASP A 197 40.28 15.71 -33.53
N ARG A 198 39.95 16.85 -34.15
CA ARG A 198 40.65 18.13 -33.90
C ARG A 198 40.60 18.58 -32.44
N TYR A 199 39.50 18.28 -31.73
CA TYR A 199 39.32 18.62 -30.32
C TYR A 199 39.98 17.59 -29.41
N VAL A 200 40.01 16.32 -29.81
CA VAL A 200 40.77 15.28 -29.11
C VAL A 200 42.26 15.64 -29.10
N ALA A 201 42.81 16.01 -30.27
CA ALA A 201 44.19 16.47 -30.38
C ALA A 201 44.46 17.73 -29.52
N GLY A 202 43.50 18.65 -29.47
CA GLY A 202 43.61 19.84 -28.60
C GLY A 202 43.59 19.52 -27.10
N VAL A 203 42.80 18.53 -26.68
CA VAL A 203 42.79 18.04 -25.28
C VAL A 203 44.13 17.39 -24.93
N GLN A 204 44.71 16.61 -25.84
CA GLN A 204 46.02 15.96 -25.67
C GLN A 204 47.15 16.98 -25.51
N ASP A 205 47.22 17.97 -26.40
CA ASP A 205 48.23 19.05 -26.33
C ASP A 205 48.11 19.85 -25.03
N ALA A 206 46.89 20.16 -24.60
CA ALA A 206 46.64 20.82 -23.32
C ALA A 206 47.00 19.93 -22.11
N SER A 207 46.78 18.61 -22.21
CA SER A 207 47.16 17.63 -21.19
C SER A 207 48.67 17.63 -20.98
N GLU A 208 49.45 17.59 -22.06
CA GLU A 208 50.92 17.61 -22.03
C GLU A 208 51.46 18.95 -21.53
N THR A 209 50.92 20.06 -22.04
CA THR A 209 51.36 21.42 -21.68
C THR A 209 51.09 21.73 -20.20
N LEU A 210 49.96 21.29 -19.67
CA LEU A 210 49.55 21.54 -18.29
C LEU A 210 50.02 20.46 -17.30
N GLY A 211 50.59 19.35 -17.79
CA GLY A 211 50.99 18.20 -16.98
C GLY A 211 49.83 17.54 -16.22
N LYS A 212 48.61 17.58 -16.79
CA LYS A 212 47.39 17.00 -16.21
C LYS A 212 46.93 15.80 -17.03
N LYS A 213 45.99 15.01 -16.53
CA LYS A 213 45.33 13.97 -17.34
C LYS A 213 44.31 14.59 -18.29
N GLU A 214 44.07 13.96 -19.44
CA GLU A 214 43.07 14.40 -20.43
C GLU A 214 41.68 14.57 -19.79
N GLU A 215 41.30 13.65 -18.90
CA GLU A 215 40.03 13.68 -18.16
C GLU A 215 39.90 14.94 -17.28
N ASP A 216 40.99 15.34 -16.62
CA ASP A 216 41.03 16.53 -15.76
C ASP A 216 40.97 17.82 -16.60
N VAL A 217 41.57 17.82 -17.79
CA VAL A 217 41.49 18.93 -18.75
C VAL A 217 40.05 19.11 -19.24
N VAL A 218 39.41 18.03 -19.67
CA VAL A 218 38.01 18.06 -20.15
C VAL A 218 37.06 18.45 -19.02
N SER A 219 37.24 17.86 -17.83
CA SER A 219 36.44 18.18 -16.64
C SER A 219 36.60 19.65 -16.23
N GLY A 220 37.84 20.16 -16.25
CA GLY A 220 38.14 21.56 -15.97
C GLY A 220 37.44 22.50 -16.96
N ALA A 221 37.57 22.25 -18.26
CA ALA A 221 36.98 23.08 -19.31
C ALA A 221 35.44 23.12 -19.23
N VAL A 222 34.80 21.98 -18.93
CA VAL A 222 33.35 21.92 -18.74
C VAL A 222 32.91 22.72 -17.51
N LYS A 223 33.63 22.59 -16.38
CA LYS A 223 33.33 23.35 -15.15
C LYS A 223 33.47 24.86 -15.37
N GLU A 224 34.59 25.28 -15.93
CA GLU A 224 34.87 26.69 -16.21
C GLU A 224 33.81 27.30 -17.13
N TRP A 225 33.43 26.57 -18.20
CA TRP A 225 32.37 27.02 -19.11
C TRP A 225 31.02 27.14 -18.40
N LEU A 226 30.65 26.20 -17.52
CA LEU A 226 29.38 26.24 -16.79
C LEU A 226 29.30 27.43 -15.83
N GLU A 227 30.39 27.72 -15.11
CA GLU A 227 30.51 28.89 -14.22
C GLU A 227 30.45 30.19 -15.02
N GLU A 228 31.21 30.29 -16.12
CA GLU A 228 31.23 31.49 -16.98
C GLU A 228 29.86 31.81 -17.59
N LYS A 229 29.07 30.77 -17.91
CA LYS A 229 27.71 30.91 -18.45
C LYS A 229 26.61 30.98 -17.38
N GLY A 230 26.96 30.88 -16.10
CA GLY A 230 26.03 31.01 -14.97
C GLY A 230 25.04 29.85 -14.83
N PHE A 231 25.42 28.66 -15.28
CA PHE A 231 24.62 27.44 -15.05
C PHE A 231 24.87 26.82 -13.68
N VAL A 232 26.01 27.16 -13.05
CA VAL A 232 26.42 26.86 -11.67
C VAL A 232 26.94 28.16 -11.07
#